data_AF-A0AAV8E5W1-F1
#
_entry.id   AF-A0AAV8E5W1-F1
#
_cell.length_a   1.000
_cell.length_b   1.000
_cell.length_c   1.000
_cell.angle_alpha   90.00
_cell.angle_beta   90.00
_cell.angle_gamma   90.00
#
_symmetry.space_group_name_H-M   'P 1'
#
loop_
_entity.id
_entity.type
_entity.pdbx_description
1 polymer ?
#
loop_
_entity_poly.entity_id
_entity_poly.type
_entity_poly.pdbx_seq_one_letter_code
_entity_poly.pdbx_strand_id
1 'polypeptide(L)'
;MAKSGITSISLLSLYALLFLQFCASNAGLLSRILASGGQEISGDNGRYVIVFDAGKFSTIVHVFKFDENANLLKINGSLEVSHDVQETLSAYADNPAAIVSFLGPLLEKALDSVPDNLQPETPVLFGAVDELFLLGEKKYEKILKVIRDVLSESPLLYKPEWVTILPGAKQGVYLWETINYLMGNVGRDYSKTVAVLNQDVATVQMAYAVSSEAAANVPNFPRGEEYITAHHIRSNNYYLYSHGYFPYGAYAVRTEILKYTNDSYNYCMTGGYNEQMNYYGEIYNVRASPSGSSYEKCRANILQALNLKATCYIKNCTFDGAWNGGGGAGVEKIYLTNGFHNTGADVGITNGDIPSTDLKLLEYEEVAKVACGAKSLEEAHNLFPIVPAFDLPYLCMDLVYVYSILVDGFGIDPTEVVTALNTMQYRGSSLTVQWALGAALELVSSDHTKMQDVPYVSSSHTLNQVA
;
A
#
# COMPACT_ATOMS: atom_id res chain seq x y z
N MET A 1 -39.18 -33.35 37.70
CA MET A 1 -37.91 -33.41 36.96
C MET A 1 -38.22 -33.61 35.47
N ALA A 2 -38.31 -32.52 34.71
CA ALA A 2 -38.39 -32.56 33.25
C ALA A 2 -36.98 -32.29 32.71
N LYS A 3 -36.40 -33.23 31.97
CA LYS A 3 -35.11 -33.05 31.30
C LYS A 3 -35.37 -32.38 29.96
N SER A 4 -34.89 -31.15 29.78
CA SER A 4 -34.79 -30.49 28.49
C SER A 4 -33.63 -31.10 27.70
N GLY A 5 -33.92 -31.70 26.54
CA GLY A 5 -32.92 -32.13 25.59
C GLY A 5 -32.61 -30.98 24.64
N ILE A 6 -31.41 -30.41 24.75
CA ILE A 6 -30.87 -29.51 23.72
C ILE A 6 -30.17 -30.42 22.70
N THR A 7 -30.74 -30.52 21.50
CA THR A 7 -30.12 -31.20 20.36
C THR A 7 -28.94 -30.37 19.85
N SER A 8 -27.74 -30.93 19.92
CA SER A 8 -26.52 -30.37 19.33
C SER A 8 -26.64 -30.35 17.81
N ILE A 9 -26.81 -29.16 17.23
CA ILE A 9 -26.75 -28.95 15.78
C ILE A 9 -25.26 -28.94 15.40
N SER A 10 -24.84 -29.88 14.56
CA SER A 10 -23.45 -29.96 14.10
C SER A 10 -23.04 -28.70 13.32
N LEU A 11 -21.78 -28.30 13.40
CA LEU A 11 -21.25 -27.16 12.63
C LEU A 11 -21.54 -27.31 11.13
N LEU A 12 -21.45 -28.54 10.58
CA LEU A 12 -21.77 -28.84 9.18
C LEU A 12 -23.21 -28.49 8.78
N SER A 13 -24.18 -28.73 9.67
CA SER A 13 -25.58 -28.37 9.40
C SER A 13 -25.79 -26.86 9.39
N LEU A 14 -25.02 -26.09 10.15
CA LEU A 14 -25.08 -24.63 10.14
C LEU A 14 -24.50 -24.06 8.83
N TYR A 15 -23.39 -24.62 8.35
CA TYR A 15 -22.82 -24.26 7.04
C TYR A 15 -23.77 -24.61 5.88
N ALA A 16 -24.44 -25.76 5.92
CA ALA A 16 -25.41 -26.13 4.89
C ALA A 16 -26.64 -25.20 4.88
N LEU A 17 -27.12 -24.77 6.04
CA LEU A 17 -28.23 -23.82 6.17
C LEU A 17 -27.85 -22.41 5.69
N LEU A 18 -26.64 -21.94 6.00
CA LEU A 18 -26.13 -20.66 5.52
C LEU A 18 -25.82 -20.69 4.01
N PHE A 19 -25.34 -21.82 3.49
CA PHE A 19 -25.11 -22.06 2.05
C PHE A 19 -26.43 -22.10 1.27
N LEU A 20 -27.48 -22.72 1.83
CA LEU A 20 -28.83 -22.69 1.25
C LEU A 20 -29.44 -21.28 1.27
N GLN A 21 -29.18 -20.48 2.31
CA GLN A 21 -29.56 -19.06 2.33
C GLN A 21 -28.79 -18.24 1.29
N PHE A 22 -27.49 -18.50 1.10
CA PHE A 22 -26.69 -17.88 0.04
C PHE A 22 -27.21 -18.25 -1.37
N CYS A 23 -27.50 -19.52 -1.63
CA CYS A 23 -28.12 -19.96 -2.88
C CYS A 23 -29.52 -19.37 -3.09
N ALA A 24 -30.33 -19.24 -2.03
CA ALA A 24 -31.67 -18.65 -2.12
C ALA A 24 -31.62 -17.14 -2.39
N SER A 25 -30.64 -16.42 -1.84
CA SER A 25 -30.38 -15.01 -2.17
C SER A 25 -29.91 -14.84 -3.63
N ASN A 26 -29.16 -15.81 -4.15
CA ASN A 26 -28.70 -15.84 -5.55
C ASN A 26 -29.76 -16.33 -6.56
N ALA A 27 -30.89 -16.91 -6.11
CA ALA A 27 -32.02 -17.20 -7.00
C ALA A 27 -32.68 -15.91 -7.55
N GLY A 28 -32.54 -14.79 -6.83
CA GLY A 28 -32.91 -13.46 -7.29
C GLY A 28 -32.02 -12.95 -8.43
N LEU A 29 -30.75 -13.35 -8.47
CA LEU A 29 -29.79 -13.01 -9.53
C LEU A 29 -30.18 -13.66 -10.87
N LEU A 30 -30.50 -14.95 -10.86
CA LEU A 30 -31.01 -15.69 -12.03
C LEU A 30 -32.34 -15.14 -12.56
N SER A 31 -33.21 -14.65 -11.68
CA SER A 31 -34.49 -14.04 -12.09
C SER A 31 -34.31 -12.63 -12.70
N ARG A 32 -33.25 -11.90 -12.31
CA ARG A 32 -32.90 -10.60 -12.91
C ARG A 32 -32.24 -10.75 -14.28
N ILE A 33 -31.41 -11.79 -14.47
CA ILE A 33 -30.79 -12.16 -15.76
C ILE A 33 -31.84 -12.44 -16.85
N LEU A 34 -33.01 -12.97 -16.47
CA LEU A 34 -34.11 -13.24 -17.41
C LEU A 34 -35.04 -12.05 -17.67
N ALA A 35 -34.94 -10.97 -16.88
CA ALA A 35 -35.86 -9.83 -16.93
C ALA A 35 -35.28 -8.58 -17.62
N SER A 36 -33.97 -8.47 -17.82
CA SER A 36 -33.32 -7.36 -18.55
C SER A 36 -33.31 -7.59 -20.07
N GLY A 37 -34.49 -7.81 -20.64
CA GLY A 37 -34.69 -7.77 -22.08
C GLY A 37 -34.71 -6.32 -22.59
N GLY A 38 -33.60 -5.89 -23.20
CA GLY A 38 -33.61 -4.84 -24.22
C GLY A 38 -33.28 -3.42 -23.75
N GLN A 39 -31.99 -3.11 -23.69
CA GLN A 39 -31.50 -1.76 -23.97
C GLN A 39 -30.37 -1.87 -25.00
N GLU A 40 -30.47 -1.11 -26.09
CA GLU A 40 -29.52 -1.14 -27.21
C GLU A 40 -28.08 -0.90 -26.73
N ILE A 41 -27.23 -1.92 -26.88
CA ILE A 41 -25.81 -1.89 -26.57
C ILE A 41 -25.10 -1.13 -27.69
N SER A 42 -24.75 0.14 -27.47
CA SER A 42 -23.61 0.72 -28.18
C SER A 42 -22.39 -0.08 -27.73
N GLY A 43 -21.78 -0.85 -28.64
CA GLY A 43 -20.70 -1.80 -28.33
C GLY A 43 -19.63 -1.20 -27.42
N ASP A 44 -19.63 -1.61 -26.16
CA ASP A 44 -18.60 -1.24 -25.22
C ASP A 44 -17.38 -2.13 -25.49
N ASN A 45 -16.37 -1.57 -26.16
CA ASN A 45 -15.12 -2.28 -26.48
C ASN A 45 -13.99 -1.95 -25.49
N GLY A 46 -14.32 -1.46 -24.29
CA GLY A 46 -13.32 -1.19 -23.25
C GLY A 46 -12.88 -2.46 -22.51
N ARG A 47 -11.62 -2.52 -22.10
CA ARG A 47 -11.09 -3.56 -21.21
C ARG A 47 -11.22 -3.10 -19.76
N TYR A 48 -11.97 -3.86 -18.97
CA TYR A 48 -12.18 -3.57 -17.56
C TYR A 48 -11.17 -4.33 -16.70
N VAL A 49 -10.80 -3.77 -15.56
CA VAL A 49 -10.01 -4.46 -14.52
C VAL A 49 -10.57 -4.09 -13.15
N ILE A 50 -10.69 -5.08 -12.26
CA ILE A 50 -11.09 -4.90 -10.88
C ILE A 50 -9.89 -5.18 -9.97
N VAL A 51 -9.59 -4.25 -9.07
CA VAL A 51 -8.51 -4.37 -8.09
C VAL A 51 -9.06 -4.14 -6.69
N PHE A 52 -8.87 -5.11 -5.80
CA PHE A 52 -9.11 -4.96 -4.37
C PHE A 52 -7.81 -4.58 -3.67
N ASP A 53 -7.82 -3.45 -2.97
CA ASP A 53 -6.77 -3.00 -2.07
C ASP A 53 -7.24 -3.21 -0.62
N ALA A 54 -6.71 -4.25 0.03
CA ALA A 54 -7.03 -4.58 1.41
C ALA A 54 -5.95 -4.04 2.34
N GLY A 55 -6.18 -2.80 2.78
CA GLY A 55 -5.38 -2.09 3.76
C GLY A 55 -5.58 -2.57 5.20
N LYS A 56 -4.82 -1.97 6.12
CA LYS A 56 -4.97 -2.24 7.55
C LYS A 56 -6.30 -1.74 8.12
N PHE A 57 -6.78 -0.59 7.66
CA PHE A 57 -7.97 0.06 8.24
C PHE A 57 -9.23 -0.08 7.38
N SER A 58 -9.05 -0.33 6.08
CA SER A 58 -10.15 -0.45 5.13
C SER A 58 -9.80 -1.41 4.00
N THR A 59 -10.83 -1.92 3.33
CA THR A 59 -10.70 -2.61 2.04
C THR A 59 -11.44 -1.80 0.98
N ILE A 60 -10.77 -1.51 -0.13
CA ILE A 60 -11.30 -0.72 -1.25
C ILE A 60 -11.34 -1.60 -2.49
N VAL A 61 -12.41 -1.52 -3.27
CA VAL A 61 -12.47 -2.07 -4.62
C VAL A 61 -12.42 -0.94 -5.63
N HIS A 62 -11.58 -1.10 -6.64
CA HIS A 62 -11.37 -0.17 -7.74
C HIS A 62 -11.77 -0.84 -9.05
N VAL A 63 -12.52 -0.13 -9.89
CA VAL A 63 -12.84 -0.56 -11.26
C VAL A 63 -12.29 0.46 -12.24
N PHE A 64 -11.42 -0.01 -13.13
CA PHE A 64 -10.83 0.78 -14.20
C PHE A 64 -11.29 0.27 -15.56
N LYS A 65 -11.30 1.15 -16.54
CA LYS A 65 -11.63 0.85 -17.93
C LYS A 65 -10.57 1.43 -18.86
N PHE A 66 -10.10 0.64 -19.81
CA PHE A 66 -9.06 1.02 -20.75
C PHE A 66 -9.47 0.80 -22.20
N ASP A 67 -8.88 1.56 -23.12
CA ASP A 67 -8.89 1.22 -24.54
C ASP A 67 -7.81 0.16 -24.88
N GLU A 68 -7.75 -0.23 -26.16
CA GLU A 68 -6.75 -1.17 -26.69
C GLU A 68 -5.30 -0.70 -26.48
N ASN A 69 -5.08 0.61 -26.35
CA ASN A 69 -3.78 1.24 -26.14
C ASN A 69 -3.46 1.51 -24.66
N ALA A 70 -4.23 0.90 -23.75
CA ALA A 70 -4.14 1.10 -22.30
C ALA A 70 -4.34 2.57 -21.86
N ASN A 71 -5.12 3.36 -22.61
CA ASN A 71 -5.56 4.67 -22.14
C ASN A 71 -6.78 4.53 -21.26
N LEU A 72 -6.76 5.20 -20.11
CA LEU A 72 -7.85 5.19 -19.14
C LEU A 72 -9.08 5.90 -19.74
N LEU A 73 -10.22 5.21 -19.65
CA LEU A 73 -11.53 5.62 -20.12
C LEU A 73 -12.46 5.86 -18.92
N LYS A 74 -13.53 6.63 -19.16
CA LYS A 74 -14.52 6.90 -18.12
C LYS A 74 -15.56 5.79 -18.03
N ILE A 75 -15.93 5.43 -16.81
CA ILE A 75 -17.10 4.63 -16.44
C ILE A 75 -18.10 5.61 -15.80
N ASN A 76 -19.26 5.80 -16.42
CA ASN A 76 -20.30 6.71 -15.91
C ASN A 76 -19.81 8.13 -15.56
N GLY A 77 -18.83 8.65 -16.32
CA GLY A 77 -18.27 10.00 -16.13
C GLY A 77 -17.01 10.09 -15.27
N SER A 78 -16.65 9.01 -14.56
CA SER A 78 -15.46 8.93 -13.70
C SER A 78 -14.39 8.04 -14.31
N LEU A 79 -13.10 8.36 -14.11
CA LEU A 79 -11.99 7.51 -14.59
C LEU A 79 -11.79 6.23 -13.78
N GLU A 80 -12.41 6.18 -12.61
CA GLU A 80 -12.35 5.10 -11.64
C GLU A 80 -13.70 5.03 -10.93
N VAL A 81 -14.18 3.82 -10.67
CA VAL A 81 -15.27 3.59 -9.73
C VAL A 81 -14.68 2.89 -8.52
N SER A 82 -14.79 3.52 -7.35
CA SER A 82 -14.22 3.02 -6.10
C SER A 82 -15.29 2.89 -5.02
N HIS A 83 -15.25 1.80 -4.23
CA HIS A 83 -16.07 1.63 -3.03
C HIS A 83 -15.22 1.07 -1.91
N ASP A 84 -15.35 1.61 -0.70
CA ASP A 84 -14.62 1.15 0.48
C ASP A 84 -15.54 0.61 1.57
N VAL A 85 -14.95 -0.23 2.43
CA VAL A 85 -15.51 -0.60 3.73
C VAL A 85 -14.42 -0.44 4.79
N GLN A 86 -14.82 0.04 5.97
CA GLN A 86 -13.92 0.19 7.13
C GLN A 86 -13.80 -1.14 7.87
N GLU A 87 -13.27 -2.13 7.18
CA GLU A 87 -13.14 -3.52 7.65
C GLU A 87 -11.69 -3.98 7.52
N THR A 88 -11.18 -4.59 8.59
CA THR A 88 -9.79 -5.04 8.68
C THR A 88 -9.69 -6.55 8.57
N LEU A 89 -8.99 -7.05 7.56
CA LEU A 89 -8.76 -8.49 7.37
C LEU A 89 -8.19 -9.20 8.61
N SER A 90 -7.31 -8.51 9.36
CA SER A 90 -6.67 -9.09 10.54
C SER A 90 -7.63 -9.41 11.68
N ALA A 91 -8.80 -8.74 11.73
CA ALA A 91 -9.85 -9.05 12.69
C ALA A 91 -10.57 -10.39 12.38
N TYR A 92 -10.40 -10.94 11.17
CA TYR A 92 -11.22 -12.04 10.64
C TYR A 92 -10.48 -13.36 10.44
N ALA A 93 -9.24 -13.48 10.92
CA ALA A 93 -8.48 -14.74 10.87
C ALA A 93 -9.26 -15.94 11.47
N ASP A 94 -10.02 -15.68 12.52
CA ASP A 94 -10.82 -16.68 13.23
C ASP A 94 -12.30 -16.69 12.82
N ASN A 95 -12.72 -15.78 11.93
CA ASN A 95 -14.11 -15.66 11.45
C ASN A 95 -14.22 -15.53 9.91
N PRO A 96 -14.08 -16.64 9.15
CA PRO A 96 -14.22 -16.66 7.69
C PRO A 96 -15.55 -16.08 7.15
N ALA A 97 -16.64 -16.23 7.90
CA ALA A 97 -17.95 -15.76 7.45
C ALA A 97 -18.02 -14.23 7.38
N ALA A 98 -17.29 -13.53 8.25
CA ALA A 98 -17.19 -12.08 8.20
C ALA A 98 -16.48 -11.58 6.93
N ILE A 99 -15.47 -12.33 6.43
CA ILE A 99 -14.77 -12.00 5.19
C ILE A 99 -15.74 -11.99 4.01
N VAL A 100 -16.56 -13.04 3.88
CA VAL A 100 -17.59 -13.13 2.85
C VAL A 100 -18.60 -11.99 2.97
N SER A 101 -18.99 -11.65 4.21
CA SER A 101 -20.00 -10.63 4.49
C SER A 101 -19.61 -9.23 4.02
N PHE A 102 -18.34 -8.83 4.14
CA PHE A 102 -17.90 -7.51 3.68
C PHE A 102 -17.45 -7.53 2.21
N LEU A 103 -16.88 -8.65 1.73
CA LEU A 103 -16.38 -8.75 0.36
C LEU A 103 -17.51 -8.83 -0.67
N GLY A 104 -18.62 -9.49 -0.32
CA GLY A 104 -19.79 -9.63 -1.19
C GLY A 104 -20.34 -8.30 -1.72
N PRO A 105 -20.68 -7.32 -0.86
CA PRO A 105 -21.15 -6.00 -1.28
C PRO A 105 -20.14 -5.24 -2.16
N LEU A 106 -18.84 -5.33 -1.87
CA LEU A 106 -17.82 -4.70 -2.71
C LEU A 106 -17.77 -5.35 -4.11
N LEU A 107 -17.81 -6.68 -4.17
CA LEU A 107 -17.82 -7.43 -5.42
C LEU A 107 -19.08 -7.11 -6.25
N GLU A 108 -20.26 -7.04 -5.62
CA GLU A 108 -21.51 -6.65 -6.28
C GLU A 108 -21.40 -5.25 -6.91
N LYS A 109 -20.86 -4.27 -6.17
CA LYS A 109 -20.63 -2.92 -6.69
C LYS A 109 -19.63 -2.86 -7.86
N ALA A 110 -18.61 -3.71 -7.82
CA ALA A 110 -17.66 -3.81 -8.91
C ALA A 110 -18.32 -4.41 -10.16
N LEU A 111 -19.11 -5.48 -10.00
CA LEU A 111 -19.86 -6.13 -11.08
C LEU A 111 -20.88 -5.18 -11.72
N ASP A 112 -21.61 -4.39 -10.92
CA ASP A 112 -22.56 -3.37 -11.41
C ASP A 112 -21.91 -2.33 -12.35
N SER A 113 -20.58 -2.17 -12.27
CA SER A 113 -19.81 -1.22 -13.08
C SER A 113 -19.30 -1.81 -14.40
N VAL A 114 -19.44 -3.13 -14.60
CA VAL A 114 -18.91 -3.88 -15.75
C VAL A 114 -20.09 -4.54 -16.51
N PRO A 115 -20.24 -4.29 -17.82
CA PRO A 115 -21.27 -4.96 -18.62
C PRO A 115 -21.19 -6.49 -18.50
N ASP A 116 -22.35 -7.16 -18.33
CA ASP A 116 -22.43 -8.61 -18.08
C ASP A 116 -21.64 -9.45 -19.10
N ASN A 117 -21.64 -9.03 -20.37
CA ASN A 117 -20.93 -9.73 -21.45
C ASN A 117 -19.40 -9.57 -21.39
N LEU A 118 -18.88 -8.59 -20.64
CA LEU A 118 -17.45 -8.34 -20.46
C LEU A 118 -16.91 -8.87 -19.13
N GLN A 119 -17.77 -9.23 -18.16
CA GLN A 119 -17.34 -9.77 -16.87
C GLN A 119 -16.43 -11.00 -17.01
N PRO A 120 -16.70 -12.01 -17.87
CA PRO A 120 -15.82 -13.19 -18.02
C PRO A 120 -14.40 -12.88 -18.52
N GLU A 121 -14.18 -11.72 -19.13
CA GLU A 121 -12.88 -11.26 -19.64
C GLU A 121 -12.21 -10.25 -18.69
N THR A 122 -12.93 -9.79 -17.66
CA THR A 122 -12.47 -8.74 -16.73
C THR A 122 -11.62 -9.36 -15.62
N PRO A 123 -10.30 -9.08 -15.57
CA PRO A 123 -9.44 -9.56 -14.50
C PRO A 123 -9.86 -9.03 -13.13
N VAL A 124 -9.78 -9.89 -12.11
CA VAL A 124 -9.92 -9.50 -10.70
C VAL A 124 -8.65 -9.82 -9.90
N LEU A 125 -8.06 -8.78 -9.32
CA LEU A 125 -6.87 -8.86 -8.48
C LEU A 125 -7.22 -8.47 -7.03
N PHE A 126 -6.61 -9.14 -6.07
CA PHE A 126 -6.73 -8.84 -4.65
C PHE A 126 -5.35 -8.75 -4.00
N GLY A 127 -4.96 -7.54 -3.60
CA GLY A 127 -3.74 -7.28 -2.86
C GLY A 127 -4.05 -6.95 -1.40
N ALA A 128 -3.57 -7.78 -0.47
CA ALA A 128 -3.54 -7.43 0.94
C ALA A 128 -2.21 -6.77 1.31
N VAL A 129 -2.24 -5.81 2.25
CA VAL A 129 -1.01 -5.23 2.81
C VAL A 129 -0.11 -6.29 3.42
N ASP A 130 1.20 -6.04 3.37
CA ASP A 130 2.22 -6.97 3.84
C ASP A 130 2.06 -7.32 5.33
N GLU A 131 1.65 -6.40 6.20
CA GLU A 131 1.41 -6.67 7.64
C GLU A 131 0.48 -7.87 7.92
N LEU A 132 -0.35 -8.31 6.98
CA LEU A 132 -1.17 -9.50 7.16
C LEU A 132 -0.32 -10.74 7.49
N PHE A 133 0.94 -10.82 7.04
CA PHE A 133 1.83 -11.94 7.38
C PHE A 133 2.14 -12.03 8.88
N LEU A 134 2.04 -10.91 9.63
CA LEU A 134 2.29 -10.86 11.08
C LEU A 134 1.30 -11.70 11.89
N LEU A 135 0.15 -12.07 11.31
CA LEU A 135 -0.78 -13.01 11.93
C LEU A 135 -0.25 -14.45 11.99
N GLY A 136 0.83 -14.74 11.26
CA GLY A 136 1.38 -16.07 11.06
C GLY A 136 0.73 -16.79 9.88
N GLU A 137 1.54 -17.61 9.19
CA GLU A 137 1.21 -18.33 7.96
C GLU A 137 -0.16 -18.99 7.95
N LYS A 138 -0.46 -19.76 8.99
CA LYS A 138 -1.73 -20.46 9.11
C LYS A 138 -2.95 -19.53 9.10
N LYS A 139 -2.84 -18.34 9.71
CA LYS A 139 -3.95 -17.39 9.82
C LYS A 139 -4.15 -16.63 8.51
N TYR A 140 -3.09 -16.08 7.93
CA TYR A 140 -3.25 -15.31 6.70
C TYR A 140 -3.58 -16.20 5.50
N GLU A 141 -3.05 -17.43 5.39
CA GLU A 141 -3.44 -18.33 4.29
C GLU A 141 -4.89 -18.76 4.39
N LYS A 142 -5.42 -18.90 5.60
CA LYS A 142 -6.85 -19.16 5.81
C LYS A 142 -7.71 -17.98 5.31
N ILE A 143 -7.27 -16.74 5.56
CA ILE A 143 -7.93 -15.54 5.03
C ILE A 143 -7.89 -15.52 3.51
N LEU A 144 -6.69 -15.64 2.92
CA LEU A 144 -6.51 -15.62 1.46
C LEU A 144 -7.28 -16.76 0.78
N LYS A 145 -7.34 -17.94 1.38
CA LYS A 145 -8.15 -19.05 0.87
C LYS A 145 -9.63 -18.66 0.75
N VAL A 146 -10.22 -18.03 1.76
CA VAL A 146 -11.63 -17.61 1.72
C VAL A 146 -11.86 -16.60 0.59
N ILE A 147 -10.93 -15.66 0.41
CA ILE A 147 -11.00 -14.65 -0.67
C ILE A 147 -10.88 -15.34 -2.04
N ARG A 148 -9.93 -16.27 -2.20
CA ARG A 148 -9.77 -17.10 -3.41
C ARG A 148 -11.05 -17.86 -3.74
N ASP A 149 -11.68 -18.48 -2.74
CA ASP A 149 -12.94 -19.21 -2.90
C ASP A 149 -14.03 -18.25 -3.42
N VAL A 150 -14.24 -17.09 -2.78
CA VAL A 150 -15.24 -16.08 -3.20
C VAL A 150 -15.00 -15.58 -4.62
N LEU A 151 -13.76 -15.20 -4.96
CA LEU A 151 -13.45 -14.64 -6.28
C LEU A 151 -13.52 -15.71 -7.39
N SER A 152 -13.20 -16.96 -7.07
CA SER A 152 -13.31 -18.07 -8.03
C SER A 152 -14.75 -18.43 -8.42
N GLU A 153 -15.72 -18.09 -7.56
CA GLU A 153 -17.15 -18.29 -7.81
C GLU A 153 -17.80 -17.08 -8.52
N SER A 154 -17.07 -15.98 -8.68
CA SER A 154 -17.53 -14.78 -9.39
C SER A 154 -17.53 -14.98 -10.92
N PRO A 155 -18.28 -14.17 -11.69
CA PRO A 155 -18.27 -14.25 -13.15
C PRO A 155 -17.02 -13.63 -13.80
N LEU A 156 -16.02 -13.21 -13.00
CA LEU A 156 -14.83 -12.49 -13.45
C LEU A 156 -13.72 -13.43 -13.93
N LEU A 157 -12.79 -12.90 -14.72
CA LEU A 157 -11.55 -13.61 -15.01
C LEU A 157 -10.68 -13.65 -13.75
N TYR A 158 -10.58 -14.84 -13.16
CA TYR A 158 -9.87 -15.08 -11.91
C TYR A 158 -8.66 -15.98 -12.11
N LYS A 159 -7.58 -15.68 -11.39
CA LYS A 159 -6.44 -16.60 -11.21
C LYS A 159 -6.01 -16.63 -9.74
N PRO A 160 -5.71 -17.81 -9.15
CA PRO A 160 -5.31 -17.92 -7.74
C PRO A 160 -4.11 -17.06 -7.35
N GLU A 161 -3.14 -16.88 -8.25
CA GLU A 161 -1.94 -16.06 -8.06
C GLU A 161 -2.23 -14.55 -8.00
N TRP A 162 -3.41 -14.11 -8.41
CA TRP A 162 -3.85 -12.70 -8.30
C TRP A 162 -4.45 -12.38 -6.92
N VAL A 163 -4.55 -13.37 -6.02
CA VAL A 163 -4.94 -13.17 -4.62
C VAL A 163 -3.74 -13.43 -3.72
N THR A 164 -3.12 -12.33 -3.27
CA THR A 164 -1.85 -12.40 -2.56
C THR A 164 -1.73 -11.33 -1.48
N ILE A 165 -0.85 -11.59 -0.51
CA ILE A 165 -0.19 -10.50 0.21
C ILE A 165 0.73 -9.82 -0.80
N LEU A 166 0.57 -8.52 -1.00
CA LEU A 166 1.28 -7.77 -2.02
C LEU A 166 2.59 -7.24 -1.41
N PRO A 167 3.78 -7.73 -1.83
CA PRO A 167 5.04 -7.29 -1.24
C PRO A 167 5.28 -5.79 -1.48
N GLY A 168 5.88 -5.10 -0.51
CA GLY A 168 6.16 -3.66 -0.60
C GLY A 168 6.94 -3.27 -1.87
N ALA A 169 7.95 -4.05 -2.29
CA ALA A 169 8.65 -3.77 -3.54
C ALA A 169 7.71 -3.78 -4.77
N LYS A 170 6.72 -4.68 -4.80
CA LYS A 170 5.74 -4.75 -5.89
C LYS A 170 4.72 -3.61 -5.82
N GLN A 171 4.29 -3.21 -4.62
CA GLN A 171 3.46 -2.01 -4.42
C GLN A 171 4.19 -0.76 -4.94
N GLY A 172 5.49 -0.61 -4.64
CA GLY A 172 6.32 0.49 -5.11
C GLY A 172 6.40 0.56 -6.64
N VAL A 173 6.58 -0.59 -7.30
CA VAL A 173 6.55 -0.69 -8.77
C VAL A 173 5.21 -0.23 -9.33
N TYR A 174 4.10 -0.75 -8.80
CA TYR A 174 2.76 -0.36 -9.27
C TYR A 174 2.48 1.12 -9.06
N LEU A 175 2.92 1.70 -7.93
CA LEU A 175 2.78 3.12 -7.70
C LEU A 175 3.65 3.97 -8.65
N TRP A 176 4.87 3.50 -8.94
CA TRP A 176 5.74 4.10 -9.96
C TRP A 176 5.08 4.10 -11.33
N GLU A 177 4.44 3.00 -11.72
CA GLU A 177 3.69 2.89 -12.97
C GLU A 177 2.50 3.84 -12.97
N THR A 178 1.70 3.88 -11.91
CA THR A 178 0.58 4.83 -11.74
C THR A 178 1.04 6.27 -12.00
N ILE A 179 2.05 6.73 -11.28
CA ILE A 179 2.50 8.13 -11.34
C ILE A 179 3.06 8.45 -12.72
N ASN A 180 3.99 7.64 -13.22
CA ASN A 180 4.61 7.91 -14.51
C ASN A 180 3.63 7.75 -15.68
N TYR A 181 2.61 6.90 -15.54
CA TYR A 181 1.51 6.80 -16.50
C TYR A 181 0.67 8.07 -16.54
N LEU A 182 0.23 8.55 -15.37
CA LEU A 182 -0.61 9.74 -15.25
C LEU A 182 0.13 11.00 -15.69
N MET A 183 1.45 11.08 -15.46
CA MET A 183 2.31 12.17 -15.96
C MET A 183 2.58 12.08 -17.48
N GLY A 184 2.30 10.94 -18.11
CA GLY A 184 2.66 10.69 -19.51
C GLY A 184 4.17 10.52 -19.73
N ASN A 185 4.89 10.08 -18.71
CA ASN A 185 6.33 9.77 -18.77
C ASN A 185 6.60 8.38 -19.32
N VAL A 186 5.69 7.42 -19.10
CA VAL A 186 5.80 6.07 -19.69
C VAL A 186 5.70 6.12 -21.21
N GLY A 187 6.49 5.28 -21.89
CA GLY A 187 6.73 5.36 -23.33
C GLY A 187 7.85 6.32 -23.74
N ARG A 188 8.55 6.94 -22.77
CA ARG A 188 9.75 7.77 -23.00
C ARG A 188 11.01 7.10 -22.41
N ASP A 189 12.17 7.71 -22.62
CA ASP A 189 13.42 7.27 -21.98
C ASP A 189 13.30 7.27 -20.44
N TYR A 190 13.97 6.32 -19.77
CA TYR A 190 13.91 6.18 -18.30
C TYR A 190 14.34 7.47 -17.58
N SER A 191 15.22 8.28 -18.17
CA SER A 191 15.65 9.58 -17.64
C SER A 191 14.53 10.63 -17.56
N LYS A 192 13.35 10.35 -18.15
CA LYS A 192 12.18 11.24 -18.11
C LYS A 192 11.16 10.82 -17.08
N THR A 193 11.39 9.71 -16.41
CA THR A 193 10.53 9.21 -15.35
C THR A 193 10.91 9.86 -14.02
N VAL A 194 10.07 9.67 -13.01
CA VAL A 194 10.29 10.14 -11.64
C VAL A 194 10.42 8.95 -10.71
N ALA A 195 11.19 9.12 -9.63
CA ALA A 195 11.24 8.18 -8.52
C ALA A 195 10.08 8.42 -7.57
N VAL A 196 9.66 7.35 -6.91
CA VAL A 196 8.56 7.37 -5.96
C VAL A 196 9.06 6.84 -4.62
N LEU A 197 8.88 7.65 -3.59
CA LEU A 197 9.02 7.29 -2.20
C LEU A 197 7.65 7.30 -1.55
N ASN A 198 7.18 6.12 -1.19
CA ASN A 198 5.88 5.93 -0.59
C ASN A 198 6.02 5.48 0.84
N GLN A 199 5.19 6.05 1.73
CA GLN A 199 5.11 5.61 3.11
C GLN A 199 3.70 5.11 3.38
N ASP A 200 3.52 3.79 3.28
CA ASP A 200 2.30 3.17 3.74
C ASP A 200 2.31 2.98 5.26
N VAL A 201 1.29 2.33 5.78
CA VAL A 201 1.13 2.09 7.22
C VAL A 201 2.29 1.27 7.80
N ALA A 202 2.80 0.32 7.03
CA ALA A 202 3.72 -0.71 7.48
C ALA A 202 5.13 -0.62 6.92
N THR A 203 5.20 -0.15 5.68
CA THR A 203 6.36 -0.27 4.83
C THR A 203 6.59 1.06 4.14
N VAL A 204 7.86 1.44 4.02
CA VAL A 204 8.26 2.48 3.08
C VAL A 204 8.69 1.79 1.79
N GLN A 205 8.27 2.29 0.64
CA GLN A 205 8.67 1.76 -0.66
C GLN A 205 9.46 2.82 -1.43
N MET A 206 10.57 2.40 -2.04
CA MET A 206 11.29 3.20 -3.04
C MET A 206 11.19 2.48 -4.37
N ALA A 207 10.81 3.18 -5.43
CA ALA A 207 10.85 2.64 -6.79
C ALA A 207 11.27 3.70 -7.82
N TYR A 208 12.17 3.32 -8.73
CA TYR A 208 12.61 4.18 -9.83
C TYR A 208 13.21 3.37 -10.98
N ALA A 209 13.20 3.95 -12.19
CA ALA A 209 13.80 3.31 -13.35
C ALA A 209 15.31 3.51 -13.40
N VAL A 210 16.03 2.45 -13.80
CA VAL A 210 17.47 2.46 -14.04
C VAL A 210 17.77 2.17 -15.51
N SER A 211 18.99 2.48 -15.94
CA SER A 211 19.42 2.14 -17.31
C SER A 211 19.56 0.62 -17.50
N SER A 212 19.52 0.17 -18.74
CA SER A 212 19.81 -1.23 -19.09
C SER A 212 21.19 -1.69 -18.61
N GLU A 213 22.18 -0.80 -18.66
CA GLU A 213 23.54 -1.09 -18.21
C GLU A 213 23.57 -1.25 -16.68
N ALA A 214 22.87 -0.40 -15.93
CA ALA A 214 22.77 -0.53 -14.48
C ALA A 214 22.08 -1.84 -14.09
N ALA A 215 20.99 -2.20 -14.77
CA ALA A 215 20.27 -3.46 -14.58
C ALA A 215 21.14 -4.69 -14.91
N ALA A 216 21.98 -4.61 -15.94
CA ALA A 216 22.89 -5.70 -16.32
C ALA A 216 24.07 -5.87 -15.34
N ASN A 217 24.41 -4.82 -14.58
CA ASN A 217 25.53 -4.80 -13.64
C ASN A 217 25.07 -4.83 -12.17
N VAL A 218 23.89 -5.38 -11.91
CA VAL A 218 23.36 -5.56 -10.56
C VAL A 218 24.31 -6.45 -9.74
N PRO A 219 24.67 -6.07 -8.52
CA PRO A 219 25.51 -6.89 -7.65
C PRO A 219 24.85 -8.23 -7.30
N ASN A 220 25.66 -9.27 -7.09
CA ASN A 220 25.14 -10.53 -6.54
C ASN A 220 24.80 -10.34 -5.05
N PHE A 221 23.52 -10.46 -4.71
CA PHE A 221 23.08 -10.28 -3.33
C PHE A 221 23.19 -11.58 -2.51
N PRO A 222 23.75 -11.53 -1.28
CA PRO A 222 24.00 -12.72 -0.48
C PRO A 222 22.77 -13.56 -0.12
N ARG A 223 21.57 -12.96 -0.04
CA ARG A 223 20.33 -13.66 0.33
C ARG A 223 19.39 -13.85 -0.86
N GLY A 224 19.87 -13.60 -2.09
CA GLY A 224 19.07 -13.75 -3.30
C GLY A 224 17.95 -12.71 -3.42
N GLU A 225 18.12 -11.53 -2.82
CA GLU A 225 17.18 -10.42 -2.97
C GLU A 225 17.07 -9.98 -4.43
N GLU A 226 15.85 -9.76 -4.90
CA GLU A 226 15.59 -9.22 -6.23
C GLU A 226 15.21 -7.74 -6.10
N TYR A 227 16.15 -6.86 -6.50
CA TYR A 227 15.96 -5.41 -6.44
C TYR A 227 15.54 -4.79 -7.77
N ILE A 228 15.82 -5.45 -8.90
CA ILE A 228 15.49 -4.95 -10.24
C ILE A 228 14.47 -5.88 -10.89
N THR A 229 13.36 -5.33 -11.38
CA THR A 229 12.37 -6.05 -12.17
C THR A 229 12.20 -5.41 -13.55
N ALA A 230 11.94 -6.22 -14.58
CA ALA A 230 11.75 -5.74 -15.95
C ALA A 230 10.25 -5.63 -16.27
N HIS A 231 9.84 -4.48 -16.81
CA HIS A 231 8.44 -4.14 -17.10
C HIS A 231 8.29 -3.61 -18.51
N HIS A 232 7.19 -3.97 -19.17
CA HIS A 232 6.87 -3.49 -20.51
C HIS A 232 5.60 -2.64 -20.47
N ILE A 233 5.74 -1.33 -20.65
CA ILE A 233 4.62 -0.38 -20.61
C ILE A 233 4.73 0.62 -21.76
N ARG A 234 3.62 0.83 -22.48
CA ARG A 234 3.53 1.68 -23.68
C ARG A 234 4.64 1.45 -24.70
N SER A 235 4.90 0.19 -25.06
CA SER A 235 5.92 -0.22 -26.04
C SER A 235 7.39 0.01 -25.62
N ASN A 236 7.65 0.42 -24.38
CA ASN A 236 9.01 0.54 -23.84
C ASN A 236 9.27 -0.47 -22.74
N ASN A 237 10.52 -0.95 -22.69
CA ASN A 237 11.03 -1.75 -21.58
C ASN A 237 11.65 -0.84 -20.52
N TYR A 238 11.26 -1.04 -19.27
CA TYR A 238 11.85 -0.37 -18.12
C TYR A 238 12.46 -1.42 -17.19
N TYR A 239 13.61 -1.10 -16.61
CA TYR A 239 14.19 -1.83 -15.50
C TYR A 239 13.96 -1.00 -14.26
N LEU A 240 13.16 -1.52 -13.32
CA LEU A 240 12.75 -0.78 -12.14
C LEU A 240 13.50 -1.32 -10.94
N TYR A 241 14.31 -0.46 -10.32
CA TYR A 241 14.71 -0.68 -8.94
C TYR A 241 13.48 -0.54 -8.06
N SER A 242 13.30 -1.49 -7.14
CA SER A 242 12.31 -1.36 -6.09
C SER A 242 12.74 -2.05 -4.81
N HIS A 243 12.40 -1.44 -3.67
CA HIS A 243 12.55 -2.06 -2.36
C HIS A 243 11.44 -1.64 -1.40
N GLY A 244 10.98 -2.59 -0.59
CA GLY A 244 10.05 -2.36 0.51
C GLY A 244 10.76 -2.50 1.85
N TYR A 245 10.81 -1.42 2.61
CA TYR A 245 11.41 -1.29 3.93
C TYR A 245 10.33 -1.56 5.01
N PHE A 246 10.07 -2.82 5.30
CA PHE A 246 9.26 -3.22 6.46
C PHE A 246 10.18 -3.36 7.69
N PRO A 247 9.79 -2.94 8.92
CA PRO A 247 8.54 -2.31 9.33
C PRO A 247 8.65 -0.77 9.44
N TYR A 248 9.16 -0.10 8.40
CA TYR A 248 9.47 1.34 8.45
C TYR A 248 8.31 2.25 7.98
N GLY A 249 7.10 1.73 7.81
CA GLY A 249 5.91 2.53 7.48
C GLY A 249 5.45 3.43 8.63
N ALA A 250 4.50 4.33 8.34
CA ALA A 250 4.04 5.39 9.23
C ALA A 250 3.62 4.92 10.63
N TYR A 251 2.95 3.76 10.72
CA TYR A 251 2.51 3.22 12.00
C TYR A 251 3.48 2.18 12.57
N ALA A 252 4.01 1.30 11.71
CA ALA A 252 4.89 0.22 12.14
C ALA A 252 6.21 0.74 12.71
N VAL A 253 6.76 1.83 12.17
CA VAL A 253 8.03 2.38 12.64
C VAL A 253 7.98 2.90 14.08
N ARG A 254 6.79 3.33 14.54
CA ARG A 254 6.59 3.72 15.94
C ARG A 254 7.00 2.58 16.87
N THR A 255 6.72 1.33 16.49
CA THR A 255 7.13 0.16 17.27
C THR A 255 8.64 -0.02 17.31
N GLU A 256 9.35 0.18 16.20
CA GLU A 256 10.82 0.09 16.16
C GLU A 256 11.46 1.18 17.03
N ILE A 257 10.95 2.42 16.97
CA ILE A 257 11.45 3.53 17.78
C ILE A 257 11.20 3.27 19.28
N LEU A 258 10.05 2.68 19.64
CA LEU A 258 9.70 2.36 21.02
C LEU A 258 10.58 1.25 21.62
N LYS A 259 11.02 0.27 20.83
CA LYS A 259 11.90 -0.83 21.29
C LYS A 259 13.21 -0.32 21.90
N TYR A 260 13.79 0.76 21.37
CA TYR A 260 15.06 1.31 21.90
C TYR A 260 14.93 1.89 23.31
N THR A 261 13.71 2.21 23.74
CA THR A 261 13.49 2.73 25.09
C THR A 261 13.31 1.63 26.13
N ASN A 262 13.20 0.33 25.78
CA ASN A 262 13.10 -0.79 26.73
C ASN A 262 12.13 -0.50 27.91
N ASP A 263 10.90 -0.08 27.61
CA ASP A 263 9.86 0.32 28.58
C ASP A 263 10.17 1.55 29.46
N SER A 264 11.27 2.24 29.19
CA SER A 264 11.62 3.52 29.81
C SER A 264 10.98 4.71 29.09
N TYR A 265 11.35 5.92 29.51
CA TYR A 265 10.84 7.14 28.93
C TYR A 265 11.33 7.36 27.50
N ASN A 266 10.41 7.83 26.65
CA ASN A 266 10.69 8.15 25.27
C ASN A 266 10.66 9.68 25.05
N TYR A 267 11.71 10.20 24.40
CA TYR A 267 11.89 11.62 24.12
C TYR A 267 11.21 12.07 22.82
N CYS A 268 10.56 11.17 22.09
CA CYS A 268 9.73 11.48 20.93
C CYS A 268 8.26 11.69 21.28
N MET A 269 7.82 11.29 22.47
CA MET A 269 6.42 11.37 22.86
C MET A 269 6.09 12.73 23.47
N THR A 270 4.94 13.30 23.08
CA THR A 270 4.42 14.55 23.63
C THR A 270 4.21 14.45 25.14
N GLY A 271 4.56 15.52 25.88
CA GLY A 271 4.54 15.53 27.33
C GLY A 271 3.19 15.10 27.94
N GLY A 272 3.25 14.29 28.99
CA GLY A 272 2.08 13.80 29.72
C GLY A 272 1.43 12.53 29.15
N TYR A 273 1.84 12.05 27.98
CA TYR A 273 1.30 10.81 27.41
C TYR A 273 1.85 9.55 28.11
N ASN A 274 0.96 8.64 28.50
CA ASN A 274 1.28 7.37 29.16
C ASN A 274 0.18 6.34 28.90
N GLU A 275 0.33 5.59 27.81
CA GLU A 275 -0.62 4.55 27.41
C GLU A 275 0.12 3.32 26.85
N GLN A 276 -0.65 2.37 26.31
CA GLN A 276 -0.12 1.18 25.66
C GLN A 276 -0.58 1.14 24.20
N MET A 277 0.33 0.78 23.31
CA MET A 277 0.05 0.52 21.91
C MET A 277 0.04 -1.00 21.69
N ASN A 278 -1.06 -1.52 21.14
CA ASN A 278 -1.13 -2.90 20.66
C ASN A 278 -0.86 -2.92 19.15
N TYR A 279 0.13 -3.71 18.74
CA TYR A 279 0.44 -3.93 17.34
C TYR A 279 0.56 -5.44 17.08
N TYR A 280 -0.43 -6.00 16.39
CA TYR A 280 -0.50 -7.43 16.05
C TYR A 280 -0.37 -8.39 17.25
N GLY A 281 -0.85 -7.98 18.43
CA GLY A 281 -0.81 -8.77 19.66
C GLY A 281 0.38 -8.45 20.57
N GLU A 282 1.38 -7.71 20.06
CA GLU A 282 2.49 -7.20 20.85
C GLU A 282 2.11 -5.87 21.52
N ILE A 283 2.44 -5.74 22.81
CA ILE A 283 2.12 -4.56 23.62
C ILE A 283 3.37 -3.73 23.85
N TYR A 284 3.31 -2.46 23.47
CA TYR A 284 4.38 -1.47 23.65
C TYR A 284 3.95 -0.45 24.70
N ASN A 285 4.77 -0.24 25.73
CA ASN A 285 4.54 0.83 26.70
C ASN A 285 4.98 2.16 26.10
N VAL A 286 4.07 3.13 26.03
CA VAL A 286 4.34 4.43 25.41
C VAL A 286 4.32 5.50 26.49
N ARG A 287 5.51 5.92 26.93
CA ARG A 287 5.67 6.85 28.06
C ARG A 287 6.50 8.06 27.66
N ALA A 288 5.90 9.23 27.76
CA ALA A 288 6.62 10.49 27.60
C ALA A 288 7.63 10.68 28.73
N SER A 289 8.81 11.22 28.37
CA SER A 289 9.77 11.69 29.37
C SER A 289 9.15 12.75 30.30
N PRO A 290 9.54 12.79 31.59
CA PRO A 290 9.11 13.86 32.50
C PRO A 290 9.42 15.27 31.99
N SER A 291 10.44 15.42 31.14
CA SER A 291 10.80 16.69 30.50
C SER A 291 9.98 17.01 29.22
N GLY A 292 9.06 16.12 28.83
CA GLY A 292 8.45 16.12 27.51
C GLY A 292 9.41 15.65 26.41
N SER A 293 8.98 15.83 25.17
CA SER A 293 9.75 15.53 23.97
C SER A 293 10.99 16.42 23.83
N SER A 294 11.96 15.96 23.04
CA SER A 294 13.19 16.67 22.67
C SER A 294 13.61 16.22 21.29
N TYR A 295 13.75 17.18 20.38
CA TYR A 295 14.14 16.91 18.99
C TYR A 295 15.45 16.12 18.90
N GLU A 296 16.51 16.56 19.59
CA GLU A 296 17.84 15.95 19.49
C GLU A 296 17.85 14.52 20.02
N LYS A 297 17.20 14.29 21.16
CA LYS A 297 17.13 12.96 21.77
C LYS A 297 16.20 12.04 20.99
N CYS A 298 15.09 12.55 20.48
CA CYS A 298 14.18 11.80 19.63
C CYS A 298 14.89 11.37 18.34
N ARG A 299 15.56 12.30 17.67
CA ARG A 299 16.33 12.01 16.45
C ARG A 299 17.42 10.98 16.71
N ALA A 300 18.14 11.08 17.83
CA ALA A 300 19.15 10.07 18.20
C ALA A 300 18.55 8.65 18.37
N ASN A 301 17.32 8.53 18.87
CA ASN A 301 16.62 7.24 18.94
C ASN A 301 16.19 6.75 17.55
N ILE A 302 15.66 7.65 16.72
CA ILE A 302 15.22 7.33 15.36
C ILE A 302 16.39 6.87 14.48
N LEU A 303 17.55 7.53 14.54
CA LEU A 303 18.73 7.12 13.77
C LEU A 303 19.25 5.74 14.18
N GLN A 304 19.02 5.33 15.44
CA GLN A 304 19.31 3.96 15.88
C GLN A 304 18.27 2.99 15.31
N ALA A 305 16.98 3.36 15.31
CA ALA A 305 15.90 2.56 14.74
C ALA A 305 16.03 2.33 13.24
N LEU A 306 16.52 3.32 12.49
CA LEU A 306 16.86 3.17 11.08
C LEU A 306 18.04 2.22 10.83
N ASN A 307 18.78 1.81 11.87
CA ASN A 307 19.91 0.92 11.74
C ASN A 307 20.93 1.38 10.67
N LEU A 308 21.27 2.68 10.66
CA LEU A 308 22.17 3.30 9.66
C LEU A 308 23.57 2.68 9.62
N LYS A 309 23.96 1.94 10.67
CA LYS A 309 25.25 1.25 10.78
C LYS A 309 25.19 -0.22 10.38
N ALA A 310 24.07 -0.68 9.87
CA ALA A 310 23.93 -2.03 9.34
C ALA A 310 25.05 -2.34 8.34
N THR A 311 25.54 -3.57 8.37
CA THR A 311 26.58 -4.00 7.43
C THR A 311 26.05 -3.92 6.01
N CYS A 312 26.63 -3.05 5.20
CA CYS A 312 26.39 -3.00 3.77
C CYS A 312 27.27 -4.05 3.08
N TYR A 313 26.69 -5.18 2.69
CA TYR A 313 27.42 -6.27 2.03
C TYR A 313 27.76 -5.97 0.56
N ILE A 314 27.25 -4.86 0.03
CA ILE A 314 27.40 -4.40 -1.35
C ILE A 314 27.96 -2.96 -1.33
N LYS A 315 28.26 -2.37 -2.48
CA LYS A 315 28.61 -0.95 -2.56
C LYS A 315 27.35 -0.07 -2.45
N ASN A 316 27.38 0.90 -1.53
CA ASN A 316 26.35 1.91 -1.28
C ASN A 316 24.97 1.35 -0.89
N CYS A 317 24.67 1.41 0.41
CA CYS A 317 23.36 1.09 0.95
C CYS A 317 22.66 2.36 1.42
N THR A 318 21.34 2.27 1.59
CA THR A 318 20.54 3.26 2.31
C THR A 318 20.70 3.00 3.81
N PHE A 319 19.71 2.37 4.42
CA PHE A 319 19.69 1.98 5.81
C PHE A 319 19.33 0.50 5.93
N ASP A 320 19.55 -0.07 7.11
CA ASP A 320 19.33 -1.50 7.38
C ASP A 320 20.03 -2.47 6.40
N GLY A 321 21.11 -2.01 5.77
CA GLY A 321 21.92 -2.80 4.84
C GLY A 321 21.28 -2.99 3.46
N ALA A 322 20.18 -2.30 3.16
CA ALA A 322 19.52 -2.38 1.86
C ALA A 322 20.30 -1.64 0.77
N TRP A 323 20.48 -2.28 -0.39
CA TRP A 323 21.14 -1.64 -1.53
C TRP A 323 20.34 -0.45 -2.04
N ASN A 324 21.01 0.67 -2.37
CA ASN A 324 20.33 1.91 -2.78
C ASN A 324 19.88 1.95 -4.26
N GLY A 325 20.18 0.90 -5.03
CA GLY A 325 19.82 0.78 -6.45
C GLY A 325 20.79 1.44 -7.43
N GLY A 326 21.86 2.08 -6.94
CA GLY A 326 22.90 2.69 -7.78
C GLY A 326 22.60 4.09 -8.31
N GLY A 327 21.37 4.59 -8.15
CA GLY A 327 20.94 5.93 -8.53
C GLY A 327 20.83 6.14 -10.05
N GLY A 328 21.18 7.34 -10.51
CA GLY A 328 21.11 7.72 -11.92
C GLY A 328 19.90 8.59 -12.27
N ALA A 329 19.66 8.82 -13.56
CA ALA A 329 18.71 9.83 -14.01
C ALA A 329 17.25 9.58 -13.60
N GLY A 330 16.86 8.33 -13.35
CA GLY A 330 15.49 7.99 -12.93
C GLY A 330 15.15 8.38 -11.49
N VAL A 331 16.14 8.77 -10.68
CA VAL A 331 15.94 9.24 -9.29
C VAL A 331 16.27 10.71 -9.10
N GLU A 332 16.54 11.46 -10.18
CA GLU A 332 16.78 12.92 -10.11
C GLU A 332 15.55 13.73 -9.68
N LYS A 333 14.36 13.15 -9.76
CA LYS A 333 13.11 13.77 -9.30
C LYS A 333 12.37 12.79 -8.42
N ILE A 334 12.15 13.17 -7.16
CA ILE A 334 11.55 12.31 -6.15
C ILE A 334 10.15 12.83 -5.80
N TYR A 335 9.18 11.93 -5.87
CA TYR A 335 7.82 12.17 -5.44
C TYR A 335 7.54 11.43 -4.13
N LEU A 336 7.09 12.18 -3.13
CA LEU A 336 6.70 11.66 -1.81
C LEU A 336 5.19 11.43 -1.78
N THR A 337 4.73 10.24 -1.38
CA THR A 337 3.30 9.90 -1.34
C THR A 337 2.87 9.37 0.02
N ASN A 338 1.55 9.28 0.22
CA ASN A 338 0.90 8.73 1.42
C ASN A 338 1.42 9.36 2.71
N GLY A 339 1.98 8.57 3.65
CA GLY A 339 2.42 9.04 4.96
C GLY A 339 3.30 10.28 4.91
N PHE A 340 4.20 10.38 3.93
CA PHE A 340 5.03 11.58 3.77
C PHE A 340 4.18 12.81 3.46
N HIS A 341 3.25 12.71 2.50
CA HIS A 341 2.32 13.79 2.18
C HIS A 341 1.38 14.11 3.34
N ASN A 342 0.78 13.09 3.97
CA ASN A 342 -0.23 13.24 5.01
C ASN A 342 0.33 13.87 6.28
N THR A 343 1.50 13.43 6.74
CA THR A 343 2.20 14.07 7.86
C THR A 343 2.54 15.52 7.55
N GLY A 344 2.86 15.84 6.29
CA GLY A 344 3.05 17.22 5.84
C GLY A 344 1.76 18.04 5.87
N ALA A 345 0.62 17.44 5.51
CA ALA A 345 -0.68 18.10 5.45
C ALA A 345 -1.19 18.41 6.85
N ASP A 346 -1.02 17.48 7.78
CA ASP A 346 -1.44 17.62 9.18
C ASP A 346 -0.80 18.82 9.89
N VAL A 347 0.37 19.26 9.42
CA VAL A 347 1.13 20.38 9.99
C VAL A 347 1.26 21.58 9.06
N GLY A 348 0.57 21.57 7.92
CA GLY A 348 0.53 22.69 6.98
C GLY A 348 1.78 22.90 6.12
N ILE A 349 2.66 21.89 6.00
CA ILE A 349 3.75 21.88 5.01
C ILE A 349 3.19 21.65 3.60
N THR A 350 2.27 20.68 3.48
CA THR A 350 1.53 20.44 2.24
C THR A 350 0.12 20.99 2.37
N ASN A 351 -0.48 21.36 1.24
CA ASN A 351 -1.88 21.73 1.22
C ASN A 351 -2.70 20.54 0.67
N GLY A 352 -3.55 19.96 1.52
CA GLY A 352 -4.40 18.82 1.13
C GLY A 352 -5.40 19.13 0.00
N ASP A 353 -5.68 20.41 -0.26
CA ASP A 353 -6.59 20.86 -1.32
C ASP A 353 -5.94 20.95 -2.70
N ILE A 354 -4.61 20.86 -2.81
CA ILE A 354 -3.90 20.89 -4.09
C ILE A 354 -3.31 19.52 -4.45
N PRO A 355 -3.20 19.19 -5.75
CA PRO A 355 -2.75 17.86 -6.17
C PRO A 355 -1.35 17.48 -5.67
N SER A 356 -0.46 18.46 -5.63
CA SER A 356 0.94 18.29 -5.22
C SER A 356 1.52 19.58 -4.63
N THR A 357 2.51 19.44 -3.74
CA THR A 357 3.27 20.54 -3.14
C THR A 357 4.77 20.30 -3.34
N ASP A 358 5.48 21.26 -3.92
CA ASP A 358 6.94 21.26 -3.92
C ASP A 358 7.46 21.80 -2.59
N LEU A 359 8.37 21.06 -1.95
CA LEU A 359 8.87 21.38 -0.61
C LEU A 359 10.36 21.02 -0.48
N LYS A 360 11.01 21.59 0.53
CA LYS A 360 12.34 21.17 0.99
C LYS A 360 12.22 20.34 2.25
N LEU A 361 13.11 19.36 2.42
CA LEU A 361 13.08 18.49 3.60
C LEU A 361 13.37 19.25 4.90
N LEU A 362 14.08 20.38 4.84
CA LEU A 362 14.25 21.29 5.98
C LEU A 362 12.93 21.78 6.58
N GLU A 363 11.86 21.87 5.81
CA GLU A 363 10.54 22.30 6.31
C GLU A 363 10.00 21.29 7.34
N TYR A 364 10.18 19.99 7.10
CA TYR A 364 9.86 18.96 8.11
C TYR A 364 10.72 19.10 9.37
N GLU A 365 12.02 19.42 9.24
CA GLU A 365 12.90 19.60 10.40
C GLU A 365 12.48 20.79 11.27
N GLU A 366 12.16 21.92 10.63
CA GLU A 366 11.74 23.15 11.31
C GLU A 366 10.45 22.92 12.09
N VAL A 367 9.46 22.29 11.47
CA VAL A 367 8.18 21.96 12.11
C VAL A 367 8.36 20.88 13.18
N ALA A 368 9.23 19.88 12.96
CA ALA A 368 9.56 18.87 13.97
C ALA A 368 10.10 19.50 15.25
N LYS A 369 10.99 20.50 15.14
CA LYS A 369 11.54 21.23 16.31
C LYS A 369 10.44 21.94 17.10
N VAL A 370 9.44 22.50 16.42
CA VAL A 370 8.28 23.12 17.07
C VAL A 370 7.42 22.06 17.76
N ALA A 371 7.06 20.98 17.07
CA ALA A 371 6.24 19.90 17.62
C ALA A 371 6.90 19.22 18.84
N CYS A 372 8.21 18.97 18.76
CA CYS A 372 8.98 18.44 19.89
C CYS A 372 9.19 19.45 21.04
N GLY A 373 8.82 20.71 20.85
CA GLY A 373 8.84 21.74 21.88
C GLY A 373 7.63 21.69 22.82
N ALA A 374 6.50 21.17 22.35
CA ALA A 374 5.22 21.15 23.07
C ALA A 374 5.32 20.35 24.38
N LYS A 375 4.82 20.94 25.48
CA LYS A 375 4.91 20.37 26.83
C LYS A 375 3.71 19.54 27.22
N SER A 376 2.61 19.64 26.49
CA SER A 376 1.40 18.86 26.70
C SER A 376 0.70 18.55 25.38
N LEU A 377 -0.21 17.58 25.41
CA LEU A 377 -1.12 17.32 24.28
C LEU A 377 -2.00 18.53 23.95
N GLU A 378 -2.42 19.31 24.95
CA GLU A 378 -3.19 20.54 24.73
C GLU A 378 -2.37 21.59 23.96
N GLU A 379 -1.11 21.80 24.34
CA GLU A 379 -0.22 22.71 23.63
C GLU A 379 0.04 22.23 22.20
N ALA A 380 0.30 20.93 22.02
CA ALA A 380 0.48 20.33 20.69
C ALA A 380 -0.76 20.52 19.81
N HIS A 381 -1.97 20.31 20.36
CA HIS A 381 -3.22 20.52 19.62
C HIS A 381 -3.43 21.99 19.23
N ASN A 382 -3.11 22.92 20.13
CA ASN A 382 -3.22 24.36 19.84
C ASN A 382 -2.26 24.80 18.74
N LEU A 383 -1.06 24.21 18.67
CA LEU A 383 -0.09 24.47 17.60
C LEU A 383 -0.51 23.80 16.28
N PHE A 384 -1.05 22.59 16.35
CA PHE A 384 -1.40 21.76 15.19
C PHE A 384 -2.84 21.22 15.30
N PRO A 385 -3.85 22.07 15.07
CA PRO A 385 -5.25 21.71 15.30
C PRO A 385 -5.82 20.71 14.29
N ILE A 386 -5.14 20.52 13.15
CA ILE A 386 -5.54 19.58 12.09
C ILE A 386 -5.15 18.14 12.45
N VAL A 387 -4.07 17.95 13.21
CA VAL A 387 -3.54 16.62 13.58
C VAL A 387 -4.61 15.82 14.33
N PRO A 388 -4.92 14.59 13.88
CA PRO A 388 -5.85 13.72 14.58
C PRO A 388 -5.43 13.45 16.03
N ALA A 389 -6.40 13.38 16.95
CA ALA A 389 -6.13 13.16 18.38
C ALA A 389 -5.33 11.87 18.66
N PHE A 390 -5.50 10.85 17.81
CA PHE A 390 -4.77 9.59 17.92
C PHE A 390 -3.28 9.71 17.55
N ASP A 391 -2.93 10.62 16.64
CA ASP A 391 -1.56 10.83 16.17
C ASP A 391 -0.83 11.93 16.94
N LEU A 392 -1.57 12.83 17.59
CA LEU A 392 -1.03 13.95 18.35
C LEU A 392 0.05 13.57 19.40
N PRO A 393 -0.05 12.44 20.13
CA PRO A 393 1.02 12.01 21.03
C PRO A 393 2.34 11.68 20.30
N TYR A 394 2.25 11.23 19.05
CA TYR A 394 3.35 10.75 18.22
C TYR A 394 3.89 11.83 17.26
N LEU A 395 3.27 13.01 17.20
CA LEU A 395 3.60 14.05 16.21
C LEU A 395 5.10 14.40 16.15
N CYS A 396 5.77 14.57 17.30
CA CYS A 396 7.22 14.79 17.34
C CYS A 396 7.99 13.59 16.77
N MET A 397 7.59 12.36 17.12
CA MET A 397 8.18 11.14 16.57
C MET A 397 8.08 11.10 15.05
N ASP A 398 6.87 11.29 14.52
CA ASP A 398 6.58 11.11 13.11
C ASP A 398 7.27 12.17 12.25
N LEU A 399 7.28 13.44 12.66
CA LEU A 399 7.96 14.51 11.93
C LEU A 399 9.49 14.34 11.94
N VAL A 400 10.07 14.01 13.10
CA VAL A 400 11.51 13.72 13.18
C VAL A 400 11.84 12.49 12.35
N TYR A 401 10.95 11.50 12.32
CA TYR A 401 11.12 10.29 11.53
C TYR A 401 11.10 10.59 10.03
N VAL A 402 10.07 11.28 9.52
CA VAL A 402 9.96 11.67 8.11
C VAL A 402 11.20 12.41 7.64
N TYR A 403 11.67 13.39 8.42
CA TYR A 403 12.91 14.09 8.10
C TYR A 403 14.13 13.15 8.10
N SER A 404 14.29 12.34 9.15
CA SER A 404 15.48 11.49 9.31
C SER A 404 15.55 10.35 8.30
N ILE A 405 14.43 9.72 7.93
CA ILE A 405 14.47 8.66 6.91
C ILE A 405 14.76 9.23 5.53
N LEU A 406 14.21 10.39 5.18
CA LEU A 406 14.47 11.03 3.88
C LEU A 406 15.93 11.51 3.76
N VAL A 407 16.44 12.16 4.80
CA VAL A 407 17.80 12.72 4.79
C VAL A 407 18.86 11.68 5.14
N ASP A 408 18.77 11.06 6.31
CA ASP A 408 19.80 10.14 6.81
C ASP A 408 19.66 8.72 6.25
N GLY A 409 18.42 8.27 6.02
CA GLY A 409 18.14 6.93 5.47
C GLY A 409 18.36 6.85 3.96
N PHE A 410 17.70 7.71 3.20
CA PHE A 410 17.79 7.74 1.73
C PHE A 410 18.91 8.64 1.19
N GLY A 411 19.52 9.48 2.02
CA GLY A 411 20.63 10.34 1.62
C GLY A 411 20.22 11.54 0.76
N ILE A 412 18.97 11.98 0.83
CA ILE A 412 18.47 13.13 0.06
C ILE A 412 19.02 14.42 0.68
N ASP A 413 19.53 15.34 -0.16
CA ASP A 413 20.01 16.62 0.34
C ASP A 413 18.84 17.40 0.96
N PRO A 414 18.96 17.89 2.20
CA PRO A 414 17.84 18.53 2.88
C PRO A 414 17.35 19.82 2.22
N THR A 415 18.17 20.41 1.34
CA THR A 415 17.85 21.62 0.57
C THR A 415 17.29 21.35 -0.82
N GLU A 416 17.32 20.09 -1.27
CA GLU A 416 16.72 19.64 -2.52
C GLU A 416 15.20 19.80 -2.47
N VAL A 417 14.62 20.17 -3.61
CA VAL A 417 13.17 20.30 -3.74
C VAL A 417 12.60 18.96 -4.21
N VAL A 418 11.72 18.40 -3.41
CA VAL A 418 10.95 17.19 -3.71
C VAL A 418 9.47 17.55 -3.83
N THR A 419 8.68 16.69 -4.47
CA THR A 419 7.25 16.93 -4.66
C THR A 419 6.44 15.97 -3.80
N ALA A 420 5.69 16.48 -2.82
CA ALA A 420 4.68 15.69 -2.11
C ALA A 420 3.39 15.62 -2.94
N LEU A 421 2.85 14.42 -3.13
CA LEU A 421 1.78 14.13 -4.08
C LEU A 421 0.63 13.39 -3.38
N ASN A 422 -0.59 13.86 -3.64
CA ASN A 422 -1.83 13.24 -3.13
C ASN A 422 -2.74 12.80 -4.28
N THR A 423 -3.02 13.73 -5.19
CA THR A 423 -3.88 13.47 -6.35
C THR A 423 -3.21 13.95 -7.63
N MET A 424 -3.69 13.45 -8.77
CA MET A 424 -3.21 13.82 -10.09
C MET A 424 -4.35 14.11 -11.04
N GLN A 425 -4.15 15.12 -11.89
CA GLN A 425 -5.08 15.45 -12.96
C GLN A 425 -4.78 14.62 -14.20
N TYR A 426 -5.78 13.91 -14.71
CA TYR A 426 -5.70 13.17 -15.95
C TYR A 426 -6.95 13.45 -16.80
N ARG A 427 -6.76 13.98 -18.01
CA ARG A 427 -7.85 14.28 -18.96
C ARG A 427 -9.04 15.05 -18.33
N GLY A 428 -8.74 16.00 -17.44
CA GLY A 428 -9.74 16.84 -16.77
C GLY A 428 -10.48 16.18 -15.61
N SER A 429 -9.96 15.07 -15.08
CA SER A 429 -10.46 14.38 -13.90
C SER A 429 -9.33 14.19 -12.87
N SER A 430 -9.66 14.34 -11.59
CA SER A 430 -8.73 14.09 -10.49
C SER A 430 -8.76 12.62 -10.10
N LEU A 431 -7.58 12.03 -9.88
CA LEU A 431 -7.41 10.67 -9.39
C LEU A 431 -6.51 10.68 -8.17
N THR A 432 -6.86 9.87 -7.17
CA THR A 432 -5.96 9.60 -6.03
C THR A 432 -4.83 8.71 -6.50
N VAL A 433 -3.62 8.99 -6.04
CA VAL A 433 -2.43 8.26 -6.46
C VAL A 433 -2.26 7.02 -5.60
N GLN A 434 -2.59 5.85 -6.18
CA GLN A 434 -2.53 4.56 -5.51
C GLN A 434 -1.94 3.48 -6.44
N TRP A 435 -1.46 2.39 -5.84
CA TRP A 435 -0.85 1.28 -6.60
C TRP A 435 -1.88 0.53 -7.45
N ALA A 436 -3.17 0.59 -7.11
CA ALA A 436 -4.23 -0.15 -7.79
C ALA A 436 -4.29 0.14 -9.32
N LEU A 437 -4.06 1.39 -9.73
CA LEU A 437 -4.03 1.73 -11.17
C LEU A 437 -2.85 1.09 -11.89
N GLY A 438 -1.66 1.06 -11.29
CA GLY A 438 -0.48 0.38 -11.83
C GLY A 438 -0.69 -1.12 -11.98
N ALA A 439 -1.26 -1.77 -10.96
CA ALA A 439 -1.63 -3.18 -11.04
C ALA A 439 -2.61 -3.45 -12.19
N ALA A 440 -3.59 -2.57 -12.39
CA ALA A 440 -4.51 -2.68 -13.51
C ALA A 440 -3.82 -2.46 -14.87
N LEU A 441 -2.88 -1.50 -14.95
CA LEU A 441 -2.07 -1.22 -16.14
C LEU A 441 -1.21 -2.42 -16.54
N GLU A 442 -0.58 -3.11 -15.59
CA GLU A 442 0.19 -4.33 -15.85
C GLU A 442 -0.68 -5.38 -16.54
N LEU A 443 -1.90 -5.61 -16.04
CA LEU A 443 -2.83 -6.62 -16.57
C LEU A 443 -3.36 -6.30 -17.98
N VAL A 444 -3.47 -5.02 -18.37
CA VAL A 444 -3.92 -4.63 -19.71
C VAL A 444 -2.78 -4.34 -20.69
N SER A 445 -1.57 -4.07 -20.18
CA SER A 445 -0.38 -3.80 -21.01
C SER A 445 0.38 -5.07 -21.40
N SER A 446 0.20 -6.15 -20.63
CA SER A 446 0.80 -7.44 -20.93
C SER A 446 0.09 -8.13 -22.09
N ASP A 447 0.54 -7.83 -23.31
CA ASP A 447 0.44 -8.76 -24.44
C ASP A 447 1.26 -10.00 -24.04
N HIS A 448 0.63 -10.98 -23.37
CA HIS A 448 1.29 -12.18 -22.82
C HIS A 448 2.11 -12.99 -23.84
N THR A 449 2.03 -12.64 -25.12
CA THR A 449 2.78 -13.21 -26.24
C THR A 449 4.17 -12.59 -26.49
N LYS A 450 4.50 -11.41 -25.95
CA LYS A 450 5.78 -10.71 -26.26
C LYS A 450 6.84 -10.76 -25.17
N MET A 451 6.56 -11.38 -24.02
CA MET A 451 7.51 -11.54 -22.89
C MET A 451 8.49 -12.71 -23.05
N GLN A 452 8.57 -13.36 -24.21
CA GLN A 452 9.43 -14.54 -24.40
C GLN A 452 10.93 -14.22 -24.61
N ASP A 453 11.31 -12.95 -24.81
CA ASP A 453 12.70 -12.57 -25.13
C ASP A 453 13.42 -11.75 -24.03
N VAL A 454 12.82 -11.58 -22.85
CA VAL A 454 13.51 -10.99 -21.69
C VAL A 454 13.97 -12.15 -20.80
N PRO A 455 15.27 -12.33 -20.54
CA PRO A 455 15.75 -13.41 -19.69
C PRO A 455 15.18 -13.20 -18.27
N TYR A 456 14.14 -13.95 -17.97
CA TYR A 456 13.60 -14.13 -16.64
C TYR A 456 14.68 -14.86 -15.83
N VAL A 457 15.35 -14.15 -14.92
CA VAL A 457 16.26 -14.79 -13.96
C VAL A 457 15.38 -15.41 -12.86
N SER A 458 14.77 -16.55 -13.14
CA SER A 458 14.12 -17.34 -12.10
C SER A 458 15.18 -17.97 -11.21
N SER A 459 15.13 -17.72 -9.90
CA SER A 459 15.56 -18.72 -8.94
C SER A 459 14.53 -18.85 -7.84
N SER A 460 14.08 -20.08 -7.66
CA SER A 460 13.18 -20.58 -6.62
C SER A 460 13.54 -20.04 -5.23
N HIS A 461 12.59 -19.40 -4.55
CA HIS A 461 12.68 -19.13 -3.12
C HIS A 461 11.73 -20.03 -2.33
N THR A 462 12.35 -20.92 -1.56
CA THR A 462 11.82 -21.42 -0.30
C THR A 462 11.89 -20.30 0.72
N LEU A 463 10.76 -19.91 1.30
CA LEU A 463 10.70 -19.05 2.48
C LEU A 463 11.48 -19.73 3.63
N ASN A 464 12.75 -19.37 3.81
CA ASN A 464 13.49 -19.75 4.99
C ASN A 464 13.20 -18.76 6.11
N GLN A 465 12.66 -19.35 7.18
CA GLN A 465 12.29 -18.77 8.46
C GLN A 465 13.41 -17.91 9.04
N VAL A 466 13.08 -16.68 9.43
CA VAL A 466 13.83 -15.92 10.43
C VAL A 466 13.19 -16.24 11.78
N ALA A 467 13.98 -16.87 12.65
CA ALA A 467 13.74 -17.00 14.08
C ALA A 467 14.63 -16.02 14.84
#